data_AF-A0A8K0GHN9-F1
#
_entry.id   AF-A0A8K0GHN9-F1
#
_cell.length_a   1.000
_cell.length_b   1.000
_cell.length_c   1.000
_cell.angle_alpha   90.00
_cell.angle_beta   90.00
_cell.angle_gamma   90.00
#
_symmetry.space_group_name_H-M   'P 1'
#
loop_
_entity.id
_entity.type
_entity.pdbx_description
1 polymer ?
#
loop_
_entity_poly.entity_id
_entity_poly.type
_entity_poly.pdbx_seq_one_letter_code
_entity_poly.pdbx_strand_id
1 'polypeptide(L)'
;MRILSALWVARGTPHKEPVPFQEILPLKIKAGVSGKGDKTLDVCCLQEMAVLFACLKQNEFTEKLCSKEIQSFQSCYKDYMQKKSVKKQKEAKGILTPGEKNLSHKQVNKLLKMFPNVK
;
A
#
# COMPACT_ATOMS: atom_id res chain seq x y z
N MET A 1 -49.73 -11.28 19.59
CA MET A 1 -48.44 -11.85 19.99
C MET A 1 -48.08 -13.00 19.04
N ARG A 2 -46.79 -13.12 18.65
CA ARG A 2 -46.16 -14.28 17.96
C ARG A 2 -46.35 -14.48 16.44
N ILE A 3 -45.99 -13.50 15.61
CA ILE A 3 -45.85 -13.75 14.14
C ILE A 3 -44.45 -13.39 13.59
N LEU A 4 -43.63 -12.61 14.32
CA LEU A 4 -42.32 -12.16 13.84
C LEU A 4 -41.18 -13.19 13.97
N SER A 5 -41.41 -14.36 14.57
CA SER A 5 -40.38 -15.39 14.80
C SER A 5 -40.14 -16.31 13.60
N ALA A 6 -41.02 -16.33 12.59
CA ALA A 6 -40.89 -17.21 11.44
C ALA A 6 -39.88 -16.73 10.39
N LEU A 7 -39.66 -15.40 10.26
CA LEU A 7 -38.74 -14.84 9.25
C LEU A 7 -37.25 -15.04 9.61
N TRP A 8 -36.93 -15.41 10.85
CA TRP A 8 -35.57 -15.78 11.26
C TRP A 8 -35.23 -17.25 10.99
N VAL A 9 -36.22 -18.10 10.67
CA VAL A 9 -36.04 -19.51 10.33
C VAL A 9 -35.73 -19.69 8.82
N ALA A 10 -35.93 -18.65 8.01
CA ALA A 10 -35.67 -18.67 6.56
C ALA A 10 -34.19 -18.47 6.17
N ARG A 11 -33.26 -18.45 7.13
CA ARG A 11 -31.86 -18.77 6.83
C ARG A 11 -31.78 -20.28 6.76
N GLY A 12 -32.04 -20.83 5.58
CA GLY A 12 -31.82 -22.25 5.30
C GLY A 12 -30.45 -22.67 5.85
N THR A 13 -30.40 -23.87 6.44
CA THR A 13 -29.16 -24.44 6.95
C THR A 13 -28.07 -24.23 5.91
N PRO A 14 -26.99 -23.48 6.21
CA PRO A 14 -25.92 -23.28 5.24
C PRO A 14 -25.50 -24.66 4.75
N HIS A 15 -25.44 -24.82 3.44
CA HIS A 15 -25.00 -26.06 2.81
C HIS A 15 -23.67 -26.43 3.48
N LYS A 16 -23.64 -27.54 4.23
CA LYS A 16 -22.42 -27.99 4.91
C LYS A 16 -21.44 -28.31 3.79
N GLU A 17 -20.50 -27.41 3.53
CA GLU A 17 -19.31 -27.73 2.75
C GLU A 17 -18.69 -29.00 3.36
N PRO A 18 -18.14 -29.91 2.54
CA PRO A 18 -17.64 -31.20 3.02
C PRO A 18 -16.53 -31.07 4.09
N VAL A 19 -16.01 -29.86 4.30
CA VAL A 19 -15.06 -29.52 5.37
C VAL A 19 -15.58 -28.27 6.09
N PRO A 20 -15.99 -28.35 7.37
CA PRO A 20 -16.40 -27.17 8.11
C PRO A 20 -15.20 -26.24 8.32
N PHE A 21 -15.30 -24.98 7.90
CA PHE A 21 -14.30 -23.97 8.22
C PHE A 21 -14.16 -23.85 9.74
N GLN A 22 -12.97 -24.17 10.26
CA GLN A 22 -12.64 -23.99 11.66
C GLN A 22 -11.96 -22.63 11.84
N GLU A 23 -12.67 -21.68 12.43
CA GLU A 23 -12.12 -20.36 12.71
C GLU A 23 -11.07 -20.46 13.84
N ILE A 24 -9.82 -20.06 13.56
CA ILE A 24 -8.78 -19.93 14.60
C ILE A 24 -8.95 -18.60 15.35
N LEU A 25 -9.47 -17.59 14.65
CA LEU A 25 -9.77 -16.26 15.15
C LEU A 25 -11.20 -15.90 14.77
N PRO A 26 -11.92 -15.14 15.61
CA PRO A 26 -13.28 -14.75 15.33
C PRO A 26 -13.34 -13.98 14.01
N LEU A 27 -14.30 -14.32 13.15
CA LEU A 27 -14.60 -13.65 11.89
C LEU A 27 -15.19 -12.24 12.10
N LYS A 28 -14.39 -11.33 12.67
CA LYS A 28 -14.73 -9.93 12.90
C LYS A 28 -13.60 -9.01 12.47
N ILE A 29 -13.96 -7.86 11.93
CA ILE A 29 -13.01 -6.81 11.60
C ILE A 29 -12.37 -6.29 12.90
N LYS A 30 -11.04 -6.19 12.91
CA LYS A 30 -10.27 -5.63 14.04
C LYS A 30 -10.36 -4.11 14.04
N ALA A 31 -10.11 -3.49 15.19
CA ALA A 31 -10.06 -2.03 15.33
C ALA A 31 -8.86 -1.36 14.59
N GLY A 32 -7.97 -2.15 13.98
CA GLY A 32 -6.83 -1.64 13.24
C GLY A 32 -6.13 -2.69 12.38
N VAL A 33 -5.31 -2.19 11.46
CA VAL A 33 -4.48 -2.93 10.52
C VAL A 33 -3.00 -2.83 10.91
N SER A 34 -2.23 -3.87 10.55
CA SER A 34 -0.79 -3.91 10.80
C SER A 34 -0.02 -3.23 9.66
N GLY A 35 1.00 -2.43 10.00
CA GLY A 35 1.91 -1.82 9.02
C GLY A 35 3.05 -2.73 8.55
N LYS A 36 3.07 -4.01 8.92
CA LYS A 36 4.18 -4.93 8.60
C LYS A 36 4.43 -5.09 7.10
N GLY A 37 3.40 -4.91 6.26
CA GLY A 37 3.47 -5.03 4.80
C GLY A 37 3.73 -3.72 4.03
N ASP A 38 3.78 -2.56 4.69
CA ASP A 38 3.81 -1.26 3.99
C ASP A 38 5.20 -0.92 3.38
N LYS A 39 6.22 -1.75 3.62
CA LYS A 39 7.56 -1.54 3.04
C LYS A 39 7.61 -2.09 1.62
N THR A 40 7.44 -1.22 0.63
CA THR A 40 7.69 -1.57 -0.77
C THR A 40 9.18 -1.50 -1.11
N LEU A 41 9.69 -2.54 -1.77
CA LEU A 41 11.03 -2.55 -2.36
C LEU A 41 10.98 -1.84 -3.73
N ASP A 42 10.62 -0.56 -3.73
CA ASP A 42 10.53 0.20 -4.97
C ASP A 42 11.93 0.50 -5.50
N VAL A 43 12.24 -0.03 -6.68
CA VAL A 43 13.43 0.33 -7.46
C VAL A 43 13.09 1.55 -8.30
N CYS A 44 13.78 2.67 -8.09
CA CYS A 44 13.59 3.88 -8.88
C CYS A 44 14.50 3.92 -10.11
N CYS A 45 14.07 4.69 -11.10
CA CYS A 45 14.98 5.35 -12.04
C CYS A 45 15.68 4.35 -12.98
N LEU A 46 15.08 3.17 -13.18
CA LEU A 46 15.64 2.09 -13.99
C LEU A 46 15.89 2.50 -15.44
N GLN A 47 15.00 3.32 -16.00
CA GLN A 47 15.13 3.81 -17.37
C GLN A 47 16.38 4.69 -17.54
N GLU A 48 16.55 5.69 -16.69
CA GLU A 48 17.72 6.59 -16.73
C GLU A 48 19.01 5.82 -16.45
N MET A 49 18.96 4.85 -15.54
CA MET A 49 20.09 3.99 -15.24
C MET A 49 20.51 3.15 -16.46
N ALA A 50 19.54 2.59 -17.20
CA ALA A 50 19.83 1.83 -18.41
C ALA A 50 20.46 2.69 -19.52
N VAL A 51 19.95 3.91 -19.72
CA VAL A 51 20.50 4.86 -20.70
C VAL A 51 21.93 5.28 -20.33
N LEU A 52 22.17 5.58 -19.04
CA LEU A 52 23.49 5.89 -18.52
C LEU A 52 24.48 4.74 -18.78
N PHE A 53 24.08 3.50 -18.47
CA PHE A 53 24.94 2.34 -18.71
C PHE A 53 25.20 2.07 -20.18
N ALA A 54 24.25 2.37 -21.07
CA ALA A 54 24.47 2.28 -22.51
C ALA A 54 25.55 3.28 -22.97
N CYS A 55 25.50 4.53 -22.51
CA CYS A 55 26.50 5.53 -22.84
C CYS A 55 27.89 5.16 -22.28
N LEU A 56 27.96 4.74 -21.01
CA LEU A 56 29.22 4.34 -20.39
C LEU A 56 29.85 3.17 -21.14
N LYS A 57 29.05 2.17 -21.55
CA LYS A 57 29.54 1.02 -22.31
C LYS A 57 30.13 1.42 -23.67
N GLN A 58 29.57 2.43 -24.34
CA GLN A 58 30.05 2.89 -25.65
C GLN A 58 31.34 3.72 -25.55
N ASN A 59 31.56 4.38 -24.41
CA ASN A 59 32.64 5.35 -24.21
C ASN A 59 33.70 4.87 -23.20
N GLU A 60 33.88 3.56 -23.07
CA GLU A 60 34.86 2.93 -22.17
C GLU A 60 34.77 3.44 -20.72
N PHE A 61 33.54 3.71 -20.26
CA PHE A 61 33.23 4.23 -18.93
C PHE A 61 33.80 5.62 -18.64
N THR A 62 34.10 6.42 -19.67
CA THR A 62 34.51 7.81 -19.50
C THR A 62 33.32 8.70 -19.16
N GLU A 63 33.17 9.04 -17.88
CA GLU A 63 32.04 9.83 -17.36
C GLU A 63 31.85 11.18 -18.05
N LYS A 64 32.94 11.83 -18.46
CA LYS A 64 32.90 13.16 -19.10
C LYS A 64 32.09 13.15 -20.41
N LEU A 65 32.09 12.03 -21.13
CA LEU A 65 31.39 11.86 -22.39
C LEU A 65 29.88 11.57 -22.18
N CYS A 66 29.49 11.12 -20.99
CA CYS A 66 28.11 10.77 -20.62
C CYS A 66 27.49 11.75 -19.62
N SER A 67 27.96 13.00 -19.61
CA SER A 67 27.54 14.01 -18.64
C SER A 67 26.02 14.29 -18.66
N LYS A 68 25.40 14.19 -19.83
CA LYS A 68 23.95 14.39 -20.02
C LYS A 68 23.14 13.28 -19.35
N GLU A 69 23.53 12.03 -19.56
CA GLU A 69 22.87 10.85 -19.02
C GLU A 69 23.05 10.80 -17.49
N ILE A 70 24.22 11.20 -16.99
CA ILE A 70 24.48 11.33 -15.54
C ILE A 70 23.55 12.37 -14.91
N GLN A 71 23.42 13.55 -15.53
CA GLN A 71 22.51 14.60 -15.02
C GLN A 71 21.06 14.14 -15.02
N SER A 72 20.63 13.43 -16.07
CA SER A 72 19.28 12.88 -16.16
C SER A 72 19.01 11.88 -15.02
N PHE A 73 19.90 10.91 -14.82
CA PHE A 73 19.80 9.95 -13.71
C PHE A 73 19.77 10.63 -12.34
N GLN A 74 20.65 11.61 -12.11
CA GLN A 74 20.71 12.35 -10.85
C GLN A 74 19.43 13.14 -10.59
N SER A 75 18.85 13.76 -11.62
CA SER A 75 17.59 14.50 -11.49
C SER A 75 16.44 13.58 -11.08
N CYS A 76 16.31 12.43 -11.76
CA CYS A 76 15.30 11.43 -11.43
C CYS A 76 15.45 10.90 -9.99
N TYR A 77 16.68 10.67 -9.55
CA TYR A 77 16.96 10.20 -8.20
C TYR A 77 16.60 11.25 -7.12
N LYS A 78 16.94 12.52 -7.36
CA LYS A 78 16.60 13.63 -6.44
C LYS A 78 15.09 13.77 -6.29
N ASP A 79 14.36 13.76 -7.41
CA ASP A 79 12.90 13.87 -7.42
C ASP A 79 12.24 12.70 -6.68
N TYR A 80 12.73 11.48 -6.89
CA TYR A 80 12.25 10.31 -6.17
C TYR A 80 12.49 10.43 -4.67
N MET A 81 13.69 10.85 -4.26
CA MET A 81 14.02 11.03 -2.84
C MET A 81 13.16 12.09 -2.17
N GLN A 82 12.87 13.19 -2.87
CA GLN A 82 11.95 14.23 -2.40
C GLN A 82 10.52 13.70 -2.27
N LYS A 83 10.00 13.00 -3.29
CA LYS A 83 8.65 12.40 -3.24
C LYS A 83 8.54 11.38 -2.10
N LYS A 84 9.57 10.56 -1.91
CA LYS A 84 9.66 9.56 -0.84
C LYS A 84 9.67 10.20 0.55
N SER A 85 10.41 11.28 0.73
CA SER A 85 10.46 12.00 2.02
C SER A 85 9.12 12.64 2.34
N VAL A 86 8.48 13.30 1.37
CA VAL A 86 7.15 13.89 1.52
C VAL A 86 6.10 12.83 1.85
N LYS A 87 6.11 11.68 1.14
CA LYS A 87 5.22 10.55 1.42
C LYS A 87 5.40 10.07 2.87
N LYS A 88 6.64 9.80 3.30
CA LYS A 88 6.93 9.38 4.69
C LYS A 88 6.46 10.40 5.72
N GLN A 89 6.62 11.70 5.47
CA GLN A 89 6.14 12.75 6.38
C GLN A 89 4.61 12.77 6.47
N LYS A 90 3.91 12.62 5.35
CA LYS A 90 2.43 12.53 5.31
C LYS A 90 1.93 11.30 6.08
N GLU A 91 2.54 10.15 5.84
CA GLU A 91 2.22 8.90 6.54
C GLU A 91 2.49 9.02 8.04
N ALA A 92 3.63 9.61 8.43
CA ALA A 92 3.99 9.81 9.84
C ALA A 92 2.97 10.68 10.58
N LYS A 93 2.48 11.73 9.93
CA LYS A 93 1.45 12.63 10.49
C LYS A 93 0.03 12.04 10.41
N GLY A 94 -0.18 10.96 9.65
CA GLY A 94 -1.51 10.37 9.44
C GLY A 94 -2.51 11.38 8.87
N ILE A 95 -2.07 12.23 7.95
CA ILE A 95 -2.92 13.24 7.29
C ILE A 95 -3.86 12.51 6.34
N LEU A 96 -5.16 12.74 6.44
CA LEU A 96 -6.13 12.15 5.53
C LEU A 96 -6.38 13.14 4.40
N THR A 97 -6.03 12.77 3.16
CA THR A 97 -6.38 13.58 1.99
C THR A 97 -7.68 13.05 1.36
N PRO A 98 -8.70 13.89 1.16
CA PRO A 98 -9.96 13.45 0.56
C PRO A 98 -9.74 12.87 -0.84
N GLY A 99 -10.36 11.72 -1.13
CA GLY A 99 -10.28 11.05 -2.43
C GLY A 99 -9.01 10.21 -2.66
N GLU A 100 -8.09 10.14 -1.70
CA GLU A 100 -6.90 9.28 -1.78
C GLU A 100 -7.29 7.80 -1.66
N LYS A 101 -6.96 7.02 -2.70
CA LYS A 101 -7.27 5.58 -2.75
C LYS A 101 -6.24 4.72 -2.00
N ASN A 102 -4.99 5.17 -1.93
CA ASN A 102 -3.87 4.41 -1.38
C ASN A 102 -3.47 5.00 -0.03
N LEU A 103 -4.13 4.54 1.04
CA LEU A 103 -3.88 4.99 2.39
C LEU A 103 -2.84 4.09 3.09
N SER A 104 -1.93 4.68 3.83
CA SER A 104 -1.02 3.99 4.74
C SER A 104 -1.77 3.41 5.95
N HIS A 105 -1.23 2.34 6.55
CA HIS A 105 -1.75 1.76 7.79
C HIS A 105 -2.07 2.80 8.88
N LYS A 106 -1.27 3.86 9.01
CA LYS A 106 -1.52 4.94 9.99
C LYS A 106 -2.79 5.73 9.66
N GLN A 107 -2.99 6.07 8.40
CA GLN A 107 -4.17 6.78 7.90
C GLN A 107 -5.41 5.89 8.03
N VAL A 108 -5.32 4.61 7.64
CA VAL A 108 -6.41 3.63 7.80
C VAL A 108 -6.78 3.45 9.28
N ASN A 109 -5.80 3.29 10.16
CA ASN A 109 -6.04 3.15 11.60
C ASN A 109 -6.68 4.40 12.21
N LYS A 110 -6.39 5.59 11.67
CA LYS A 110 -7.08 6.82 12.07
C LYS A 110 -8.55 6.80 11.66
N LEU A 111 -8.86 6.32 10.46
CA LEU A 111 -10.24 6.15 9.98
C LEU A 111 -11.02 5.11 10.79
N LEU A 112 -10.43 3.94 11.04
CA LEU A 112 -11.06 2.87 11.82
C LEU A 112 -11.36 3.28 13.27
N LYS A 113 -10.58 4.22 13.83
CA LYS A 113 -10.87 4.81 15.14
C LYS A 113 -12.05 5.79 15.12
N MET A 114 -12.21 6.54 14.04
CA MET A 114 -13.34 7.48 13.88
C MET A 114 -14.64 6.75 13.58
N PHE A 115 -14.57 5.64 12.86
CA PHE A 115 -15.72 4.80 12.50
C PHE A 115 -15.50 3.36 12.99
N PRO A 116 -15.59 3.14 14.32
CA PRO A 116 -15.38 1.81 14.88
C PRO A 116 -16.50 0.86 14.45
N ASN A 117 -16.14 -0.40 14.23
CA ASN A 117 -17.13 -1.44 14.05
C ASN A 117 -17.81 -1.73 15.41
N VAL A 118 -18.99 -1.15 15.61
CA VAL A 118 -19.84 -1.42 16.76
C VAL A 118 -20.56 -2.73 16.48
N LYS A 119 -20.43 -3.68 17.40
CA LYS A 119 -21.04 -5.03 17.29
C LYS A 119 -22.50 -5.01 16.87
#